data_AF-A0A2M8THV4-F1
#
_entry.id   AF-A0A2M8THV4-F1
#
_cell.length_a   1.000
_cell.length_b   1.000
_cell.length_c   1.000
_cell.angle_alpha   90.00
_cell.angle_beta   90.00
_cell.angle_gamma   90.00
#
_symmetry.space_group_name_H-M   'P 1'
#
loop_
_entity.id
_entity.type
_entity.pdbx_description
1 polymer ?
#
loop_
_entity_poly.entity_id
_entity_poly.type
_entity_poly.pdbx_seq_one_letter_code
_entity_poly.pdbx_strand_id
1 'polypeptide(L)'
;MYFINKELYELQRRINYHKKCMVRTACPYAKNYYRALIREDIRKSHKIMNNSFRQTQKEFTLEELANYNGEGGKPAYVAVNGIVYDVSLNPAWGGGTHFGIYSGKDLTAEFNGCHKNSEAILKILPQVGIMKK
;
A
#
# COMPACT_ATOMS: atom_id res chain seq x y z
N MET A 1 -17.62 -2.25 -1.30
CA MET A 1 -16.96 -2.26 0.04
C MET A 1 -17.60 -3.25 1.02
N TYR A 2 -18.93 -3.29 1.18
CA TYR A 2 -19.63 -4.22 2.11
C TYR A 2 -19.32 -5.72 1.90
N PHE A 3 -19.32 -6.19 0.64
CA PHE A 3 -19.07 -7.60 0.33
C PHE A 3 -17.65 -8.08 0.68
N ILE A 4 -16.62 -7.26 0.40
CA ILE A 4 -15.21 -7.57 0.72
C ILE A 4 -15.03 -7.70 2.24
N ASN A 5 -15.61 -6.78 3.01
CA ASN A 5 -15.53 -6.82 4.48
C ASN A 5 -16.19 -8.08 5.06
N LYS A 6 -17.32 -8.52 4.49
CA LYS A 6 -17.99 -9.76 4.90
C LYS A 6 -17.13 -11.00 4.62
N GLU A 7 -16.51 -11.08 3.44
CA GLU A 7 -15.68 -12.24 3.05
C GLU A 7 -14.40 -12.34 3.90
N LEU A 8 -13.72 -11.21 4.16
CA LEU A 8 -12.55 -11.16 5.05
C LEU A 8 -12.93 -11.52 6.50
N TYR A 9 -14.09 -11.10 6.97
CA TYR A 9 -14.60 -11.45 8.30
C TYR A 9 -14.83 -12.96 8.44
N GLU A 10 -15.43 -13.61 7.44
CA GLU A 10 -15.64 -15.06 7.47
C GLU A 10 -14.33 -15.85 7.39
N LEU A 11 -13.35 -15.38 6.60
CA LEU A 11 -12.01 -15.98 6.60
C LEU A 11 -11.33 -15.86 7.96
N GLN A 12 -11.43 -14.69 8.62
CA GLN A 12 -10.88 -14.48 9.95
C GLN A 12 -11.53 -15.40 10.99
N ARG A 13 -12.86 -15.56 10.93
CA ARG A 13 -13.58 -16.51 11.79
C ARG A 13 -13.11 -17.95 11.59
N ARG A 14 -12.95 -18.40 10.34
CA ARG A 14 -12.45 -19.75 10.01
C ARG A 14 -11.02 -19.95 10.51
N ILE A 15 -10.12 -18.98 10.32
CA ILE A 15 -8.76 -19.02 10.85
C ILE A 15 -8.77 -19.18 12.38
N ASN A 16 -9.58 -18.40 13.09
CA ASN A 16 -9.68 -18.48 14.54
C ASN A 16 -10.23 -19.82 15.03
N TYR A 17 -11.23 -20.36 14.33
CA TYR A 17 -11.77 -21.69 14.60
C TYR A 17 -10.69 -22.78 14.42
N HIS A 18 -10.01 -22.81 13.27
CA HIS A 18 -8.96 -23.79 12.99
C HIS A 18 -7.78 -23.68 13.95
N LYS A 19 -7.39 -22.46 14.36
CA LYS A 19 -6.37 -22.24 15.40
C LYS A 19 -6.78 -22.91 16.71
N LYS A 20 -8.02 -22.72 17.17
CA LYS A 20 -8.55 -23.38 18.38
C LYS A 20 -8.52 -24.90 18.26
N CYS A 21 -8.95 -25.47 17.13
CA CYS A 21 -8.92 -26.91 16.90
C CYS A 21 -7.48 -27.47 16.88
N MET A 22 -6.56 -26.76 16.23
CA MET A 22 -5.14 -27.13 16.16
C MET A 22 -4.45 -27.14 17.53
N VAL A 23 -4.76 -26.16 18.40
CA VAL A 23 -4.21 -26.10 19.76
C VAL A 23 -4.75 -27.22 20.63
N ARG A 24 -6.04 -27.55 20.48
CA ARG A 24 -6.71 -28.56 21.31
C ARG A 24 -6.37 -30.00 20.94
N THR A 25 -6.00 -30.28 19.70
CA THR A 25 -5.74 -31.66 19.26
C THR A 25 -4.33 -32.12 19.64
N ALA A 26 -4.23 -33.34 20.18
CA ALA A 26 -2.94 -34.00 20.46
C ALA A 26 -2.36 -34.69 19.21
N CYS A 27 -3.21 -35.02 18.23
CA CYS A 27 -2.82 -35.79 17.05
C CYS A 27 -1.98 -34.94 16.07
N PRO A 28 -0.73 -35.33 15.74
CA PRO A 28 0.13 -34.59 14.81
C PRO A 28 -0.48 -34.43 13.40
N TYR A 29 -1.19 -35.46 12.91
CA TYR A 29 -1.87 -35.40 11.61
C TYR A 29 -2.97 -34.35 11.61
N ALA A 30 -3.80 -34.31 12.66
CA ALA A 30 -4.85 -33.31 12.81
C ALA A 30 -4.26 -31.89 12.94
N LYS A 31 -3.12 -31.71 13.64
CA LYS A 31 -2.40 -30.43 13.68
C LYS A 31 -1.99 -29.97 12.28
N ASN A 32 -1.38 -30.86 11.50
CA ASN A 32 -0.94 -30.56 10.13
C ASN A 32 -2.11 -30.21 9.22
N TYR A 33 -3.23 -30.91 9.34
CA TYR A 33 -4.47 -30.62 8.62
C TYR A 33 -4.96 -29.19 8.89
N TYR A 34 -5.17 -28.81 10.15
CA TYR A 34 -5.62 -27.45 10.48
C TYR A 34 -4.59 -26.38 10.09
N ARG A 35 -3.29 -26.69 10.18
CA ARG A 35 -2.22 -25.80 9.71
C ARG A 35 -2.33 -25.54 8.20
N ALA A 36 -2.68 -26.55 7.40
CA ALA A 36 -2.89 -26.38 5.96
C ALA A 36 -4.10 -25.48 5.67
N LEU A 37 -5.22 -25.69 6.35
CA LEU A 37 -6.43 -24.86 6.20
C LEU A 37 -6.18 -23.39 6.58
N ILE A 38 -5.48 -23.15 7.70
CA ILE A 38 -5.10 -21.78 8.11
C ILE A 38 -4.25 -21.10 7.04
N ARG A 39 -3.25 -21.81 6.48
CA ARG A 39 -2.41 -21.25 5.41
C ARG A 39 -3.23 -20.90 4.17
N GLU A 40 -4.19 -21.75 3.80
CA GLU A 40 -5.06 -21.50 2.66
C GLU A 40 -5.94 -20.25 2.88
N ASP A 41 -6.56 -20.13 4.05
CA ASP A 41 -7.41 -18.97 4.36
C ASP A 41 -6.61 -17.66 4.45
N ILE A 42 -5.38 -17.71 4.98
CA ILE A 42 -4.46 -16.55 4.96
C ILE A 42 -4.11 -16.17 3.51
N ARG A 43 -3.82 -17.15 2.64
CA ARG A 43 -3.55 -16.88 1.22
C ARG A 43 -4.74 -16.24 0.53
N LYS A 44 -5.96 -16.73 0.79
CA LYS A 44 -7.20 -16.14 0.26
C LYS A 44 -7.39 -14.70 0.75
N SER A 45 -7.19 -14.47 2.05
CA SER A 45 -7.26 -13.13 2.65
C SER A 45 -6.27 -12.16 1.99
N HIS A 46 -5.00 -12.54 1.86
CA HIS A 46 -4.00 -11.74 1.15
C HIS A 46 -4.38 -11.46 -0.30
N LYS A 47 -4.94 -12.45 -1.01
CA LYS A 47 -5.40 -12.27 -2.40
C LYS A 47 -6.54 -11.25 -2.48
N ILE A 48 -7.53 -11.34 -1.58
CA ILE A 48 -8.66 -10.39 -1.52
C ILE A 48 -8.17 -8.99 -1.17
N MET A 49 -7.31 -8.85 -0.15
CA MET A 49 -6.73 -7.55 0.22
C MET A 49 -5.92 -6.94 -0.92
N ASN A 50 -5.07 -7.72 -1.59
CA ASN A 50 -4.28 -7.23 -2.73
C ASN A 50 -5.15 -6.83 -3.92
N ASN A 51 -6.21 -7.60 -4.22
CA ASN A 51 -7.14 -7.24 -5.29
C ASN A 51 -7.93 -5.97 -4.95
N SER A 52 -8.38 -5.84 -3.70
CA SER A 52 -9.02 -4.61 -3.23
C SER A 52 -8.06 -3.42 -3.32
N PHE A 53 -6.80 -3.60 -2.90
CA PHE A 53 -5.78 -2.56 -2.97
C PHE A 53 -5.57 -2.10 -4.41
N ARG A 54 -5.42 -3.03 -5.36
CA ARG A 54 -5.32 -2.72 -6.80
C ARG A 54 -6.54 -1.99 -7.35
N GLN A 55 -7.74 -2.32 -6.89
CA GLN A 55 -8.97 -1.61 -7.28
C GLN A 55 -9.07 -0.21 -6.68
N THR A 56 -8.50 0.01 -5.49
CA THR A 56 -8.50 1.32 -4.81
C THR A 56 -7.30 2.20 -5.17
N GLN A 57 -6.31 1.65 -5.85
CA GLN A 57 -5.11 2.38 -6.20
C GLN A 57 -5.43 3.38 -7.30
N LYS A 58 -5.42 4.67 -6.97
CA LYS A 58 -5.67 5.73 -7.94
C LYS A 58 -4.55 5.76 -8.99
N GLU A 59 -4.93 5.80 -10.24
CA GLU A 59 -4.02 6.09 -11.35
C GLU A 59 -4.01 7.60 -11.60
N PHE A 60 -2.83 8.14 -11.88
CA PHE A 60 -2.62 9.56 -12.17
C PHE A 60 -2.00 9.71 -13.55
N THR A 61 -2.56 10.59 -14.38
CA THR A 61 -1.78 11.17 -15.48
C THR A 61 -0.81 12.23 -14.94
N LEU A 62 0.14 12.67 -15.76
CA LEU A 62 1.02 13.78 -15.40
C LEU A 62 0.23 15.08 -15.13
N GLU A 63 -0.82 15.33 -15.92
CA GLU A 63 -1.69 16.51 -15.75
C GLU A 63 -2.49 16.43 -14.45
N GLU A 64 -3.00 15.23 -14.10
CA GLU A 64 -3.68 15.04 -12.83
C GLU A 64 -2.72 15.22 -11.66
N LEU A 65 -1.52 14.66 -11.74
CA LEU A 65 -0.48 14.81 -10.71
C LEU A 65 -0.09 16.28 -10.51
N ALA A 66 -0.01 17.08 -11.58
CA ALA A 66 0.33 18.50 -11.52
C ALA A 66 -0.64 19.33 -10.67
N ASN A 67 -1.86 18.85 -10.45
CA ASN A 67 -2.82 19.52 -9.55
C ASN A 67 -2.52 19.31 -8.06
N TYR A 68 -1.58 18.44 -7.71
CA TYR A 68 -1.17 18.12 -6.33
C TYR A 68 0.19 18.76 -6.01
N ASN A 69 0.25 20.08 -6.19
CA ASN A 69 1.46 20.88 -6.06
C ASN A 69 1.62 21.57 -4.68
N GLY A 70 0.74 21.28 -3.71
CA GLY A 70 0.78 21.93 -2.39
C GLY A 70 0.18 23.34 -2.33
N GLU A 71 -0.26 23.92 -3.45
CA GLU A 71 -0.78 25.28 -3.50
C GLU A 71 -2.27 25.35 -3.14
N GLY A 72 -2.70 26.49 -2.58
CA GLY A 72 -4.12 26.73 -2.28
C GLY A 72 -4.75 25.71 -1.32
N GLY A 73 -3.93 25.11 -0.45
CA GLY A 73 -4.37 24.08 0.50
C GLY A 73 -4.55 22.68 -0.12
N LYS A 74 -4.18 22.49 -1.39
CA LYS A 74 -4.15 21.17 -2.02
C LYS A 74 -3.00 20.32 -1.45
N PRO A 75 -3.10 18.97 -1.53
CA PRO A 75 -1.98 18.11 -1.16
C PRO A 75 -0.76 18.34 -2.06
N ALA A 76 0.42 17.99 -1.55
CA ALA A 76 1.67 17.94 -2.29
C ALA A 76 2.04 16.46 -2.57
N TYR A 77 1.96 16.03 -3.83
CA TYR A 77 2.30 14.66 -4.25
C TYR A 77 3.50 14.63 -5.19
N VAL A 78 4.25 13.55 -5.20
CA VAL A 78 5.36 13.32 -6.14
C VAL A 78 5.31 11.90 -6.70
N ALA A 79 5.68 11.73 -7.96
CA ALA A 79 5.88 10.40 -8.54
C ALA A 79 7.36 10.02 -8.53
N VAL A 80 7.66 8.79 -8.14
CA VAL A 80 9.00 8.19 -8.23
C VAL A 80 8.85 6.74 -8.67
N ASN A 81 9.52 6.36 -9.75
CA ASN A 81 9.45 5.03 -10.36
C ASN A 81 8.01 4.58 -10.64
N GLY A 82 7.16 5.50 -11.11
CA GLY A 82 5.76 5.24 -11.41
C GLY A 82 4.82 5.09 -10.21
N ILE A 83 5.30 5.30 -8.98
CA ILE A 83 4.48 5.29 -7.76
C ILE A 83 4.28 6.73 -7.29
N VAL A 84 3.04 7.10 -6.93
CA VAL A 84 2.70 8.43 -6.42
C VAL A 84 2.68 8.40 -4.89
N TYR A 85 3.46 9.29 -4.27
CA TYR A 85 3.61 9.43 -2.83
C TYR A 85 3.07 10.78 -2.35
N ASP A 86 2.42 10.78 -1.19
CA ASP A 86 2.03 11.99 -0.49
C ASP A 86 3.20 12.52 0.36
N VAL A 87 3.61 13.75 0.09
CA VAL A 87 4.68 14.43 0.83
C VAL A 87 4.15 15.62 1.64
N SER A 88 2.83 15.83 1.69
CA SER A 88 2.20 17.01 2.32
C SER A 88 2.57 17.18 3.79
N LEU A 89 2.71 16.07 4.52
CA LEU A 89 3.06 16.06 5.94
C LEU A 89 4.54 15.76 6.21
N ASN A 90 5.37 15.70 5.17
CA ASN A 90 6.80 15.49 5.32
C ASN A 90 7.49 16.85 5.57
N PRO A 91 8.20 17.05 6.70
CA PRO A 91 8.90 18.29 7.00
C PRO A 91 9.92 18.72 5.94
N ALA A 92 10.51 17.78 5.21
CA ALA A 92 11.46 18.06 4.14
C ALA A 92 10.81 18.71 2.90
N TRP A 93 9.47 18.66 2.81
CA TRP A 93 8.65 19.15 1.70
C TRP A 93 7.82 20.39 2.06
N GLY A 94 8.31 21.20 3.01
CA GLY A 94 7.64 22.43 3.44
C GLY A 94 7.22 23.32 2.26
N GLY A 95 5.94 23.70 2.23
CA GLY A 95 5.37 24.50 1.15
C GLY A 95 5.26 23.78 -0.21
N GLY A 96 5.33 22.45 -0.25
CA GLY A 96 5.30 21.68 -1.49
C GLY A 96 6.63 21.69 -2.26
N THR A 97 7.72 22.07 -1.59
CA THR A 97 9.05 22.21 -2.21
C THR A 97 10.13 21.46 -1.47
N HIS A 98 11.16 21.01 -2.19
CA HIS A 98 12.34 20.37 -1.63
C HIS A 98 13.57 20.79 -2.45
N PHE A 99 14.54 21.48 -1.86
CA PHE A 99 15.77 21.92 -2.57
C PHE A 99 15.57 22.50 -3.99
N GLY A 100 14.58 23.37 -4.17
CA GLY A 100 14.33 24.06 -5.46
C GLY A 100 13.51 23.26 -6.47
N ILE A 101 13.09 22.05 -6.14
CA ILE A 101 12.07 21.30 -6.90
C ILE A 101 10.70 21.39 -6.22
N TYR A 102 9.66 21.17 -7.02
CA TYR A 102 8.26 21.36 -6.64
C TYR A 102 7.50 20.04 -6.76
N SER A 103 6.53 19.83 -5.88
CA SER A 103 5.61 18.71 -5.98
C SER A 103 4.65 18.86 -7.18
N GLY A 104 3.86 17.83 -7.43
CA GLY A 104 3.00 17.71 -8.61
C GLY A 104 3.73 17.18 -9.84
N LYS A 105 4.88 16.51 -9.68
CA LYS A 105 5.73 16.05 -10.78
C LYS A 105 6.22 14.63 -10.58
N ASP A 106 6.59 13.98 -11.69
CA ASP A 106 7.48 12.82 -11.65
C ASP A 106 8.91 13.31 -11.44
N LEU A 107 9.49 12.90 -10.31
CA LEU A 107 10.82 13.30 -9.85
C LEU A 107 11.75 12.10 -9.77
N THR A 108 11.50 11.08 -10.59
CA THR A 108 12.30 9.85 -10.63
C THR A 108 13.78 10.16 -10.90
N ALA A 109 14.08 11.05 -11.85
CA ALA A 109 15.46 11.37 -12.21
C ALA A 109 16.20 12.09 -11.07
N GLU A 110 15.55 13.09 -10.47
CA GLU A 110 16.04 13.87 -9.34
C GLU A 110 16.26 13.00 -8.11
N PHE A 111 15.28 12.14 -7.80
CA PHE A 111 15.40 11.19 -6.70
C PHE A 111 16.58 10.24 -6.92
N ASN A 112 16.72 9.71 -8.13
CA ASN A 112 17.80 8.78 -8.45
C ASN A 112 19.18 9.44 -8.35
N GLY A 113 19.30 10.68 -8.84
CA GLY A 113 20.55 11.46 -8.76
C GLY A 113 20.95 11.81 -7.33
N CYS A 114 20.02 12.31 -6.50
CA CYS A 114 20.33 12.81 -5.16
C CYS A 114 20.35 11.72 -4.09
N HIS A 115 19.52 10.69 -4.22
CA HIS A 115 19.31 9.67 -3.19
C HIS A 115 19.81 8.28 -3.58
N LYS A 116 20.43 8.12 -4.75
CA LYS A 116 20.96 6.83 -5.24
C LYS A 116 19.91 5.71 -5.18
N ASN A 117 18.66 6.05 -5.50
CA ASN A 117 17.51 5.15 -5.48
C ASN A 117 17.23 4.52 -4.10
N SER A 118 17.54 5.21 -2.99
CA SER A 118 17.33 4.68 -1.65
C SER A 118 15.84 4.47 -1.32
N GLU A 119 15.36 3.24 -1.51
CA GLU A 119 13.96 2.87 -1.23
C GLU A 119 13.53 3.13 0.22
N ALA A 120 14.48 3.14 1.17
CA ALA A 120 14.17 3.41 2.57
C ALA A 120 13.48 4.77 2.78
N ILE A 121 13.81 5.76 1.94
CA ILE A 121 13.19 7.09 1.96
C ILE A 121 11.74 7.02 1.44
N LEU A 122 11.46 6.19 0.44
CA LEU A 122 10.12 6.06 -0.13
C LEU A 122 9.19 5.24 0.78
N LYS A 123 9.73 4.22 1.47
CA LYS A 123 8.96 3.33 2.36
C LYS A 123 8.31 4.02 3.56
N ILE A 124 8.81 5.20 3.94
CA ILE A 124 8.22 5.99 5.03
C ILE A 124 7.13 6.97 4.55
N LEU A 125 6.98 7.14 3.23
CA LEU A 125 5.97 8.02 2.64
C LEU A 125 4.67 7.25 2.37
N PRO A 126 3.50 7.86 2.59
CA PRO A 126 2.23 7.27 2.17
C PRO A 126 2.18 7.13 0.64
N GLN A 127 1.97 5.91 0.15
CA GLN A 127 1.67 5.66 -1.26
C GLN A 127 0.19 5.94 -1.51
N VAL A 128 -0.11 6.86 -2.43
CA VAL A 128 -1.48 7.29 -2.76
C VAL A 128 -1.93 6.88 -4.16
N GLY A 129 -1.03 6.36 -4.98
CA GLY A 129 -1.38 5.83 -6.29
C GLY A 129 -0.20 5.37 -7.13
N ILE A 130 -0.44 5.27 -8.43
CA ILE A 130 0.56 5.00 -9.47
C ILE A 130 0.35 5.95 -10.65
N MET A 131 1.40 6.14 -11.42
CA MET A 131 1.30 6.77 -12.73
C MET A 131 0.57 5.83 -13.69
N LYS A 132 -0.36 6.40 -14.45
CA LYS A 132 -1.03 5.72 -15.55
C LYS A 132 0.02 5.35 -16.61
N LYS A 133 -0.06 4.11 -17.09
CA LYS A 133 0.82 3.59 -18.15
C LYS A 133 0.45 4.12 -19.52
#